data_AF-A0A314ZFK2-F1
#
_entry.id   AF-A0A314ZFK2-F1
#
_cell.length_a   1.000
_cell.length_b   1.000
_cell.length_c   1.000
_cell.angle_alpha   90.00
_cell.angle_beta   90.00
_cell.angle_gamma   90.00
#
_symmetry.space_group_name_H-M   'P 1'
#
loop_
_entity.id
_entity.type
_entity.pdbx_description
1 polymer ?
#
loop_
_entity_poly.entity_id
_entity_poly.type
_entity_poly.pdbx_seq_one_letter_code
_entity_poly.pdbx_strand_id
1 'polypeptide(L)' 'MSVAFNEGFEQFRQFAADVHKDIDWDAITPSAAQQIISGGVHPPELGHQPAKANDNDGW' A
#
# COMPACT_ATOMS: atom_id res chain seq x y z
N MET A 1 -11.52 -7.66 -11.71
CA MET A 1 -10.16 -8.21 -11.48
C MET A 1 -9.85 -9.19 -12.60
N SER A 2 -8.65 -9.13 -13.20
CA SER A 2 -8.28 -10.00 -14.33
C SER A 2 -7.98 -11.43 -13.85
N VAL A 3 -8.41 -12.45 -14.61
CA VAL A 3 -8.13 -13.87 -14.30
C VAL A 3 -6.62 -14.12 -14.21
N ALA A 4 -5.86 -13.61 -15.17
CA ALA A 4 -4.40 -13.74 -15.20
C ALA A 4 -3.71 -13.08 -13.99
N PHE A 5 -4.30 -12.01 -13.45
CA PHE A 5 -3.78 -11.39 -12.23
C PHE A 5 -4.03 -12.28 -11.02
N ASN A 6 -5.23 -12.85 -10.88
CA ASN A 6 -5.55 -13.74 -9.77
C ASN A 6 -4.63 -14.97 -9.75
N GLU A 7 -4.46 -15.63 -10.89
CA GLU A 7 -3.57 -16.80 -11.02
C GLU A 7 -2.10 -16.45 -10.73
N GLY A 8 -1.61 -15.31 -11.25
CA GLY A 8 -0.25 -14.85 -10.98
C GLY A 8 -0.04 -14.49 -9.50
N PHE A 9 -1.04 -13.88 -8.87
CA PHE A 9 -1.01 -13.55 -7.46
C PHE A 9 -0.98 -14.79 -6.57
N GLU A 10 -1.76 -15.82 -6.89
CA GLU A 10 -1.75 -17.09 -6.13
C GLU A 10 -0.39 -17.80 -6.22
N GLN A 11 0.22 -17.82 -7.41
CA GLN A 11 1.58 -18.37 -7.58
C GLN A 11 2.61 -17.58 -6.77
N PHE A 12 2.54 -16.25 -6.80
CA PHE A 12 3.38 -15.40 -5.97
C PHE A 12 3.18 -15.67 -4.48
N ARG A 13 1.92 -15.80 -4.03
CA ARG A 13 1.58 -16.06 -2.63
C ARG A 13 2.20 -17.37 -2.14
N GLN A 14 2.13 -18.43 -2.95
CA GLN A 14 2.75 -19.71 -2.63
C GLN A 14 4.27 -19.61 -2.50
N PHE A 15 4.92 -18.92 -3.45
CA PHE A 15 6.36 -18.67 -3.39
C PHE A 15 6.75 -17.86 -2.14
N ALA A 16 6.02 -16.79 -1.86
CA ALA A 16 6.29 -15.91 -0.73
C ALA A 16 6.07 -16.61 0.62
N ALA A 17 5.05 -17.49 0.72
CA ALA A 17 4.80 -18.30 1.91
C ALA A 17 5.90 -19.34 2.19
N ASP A 18 6.60 -19.83 1.16
CA ASP A 18 7.74 -20.73 1.33
C ASP A 18 8.95 -19.99 1.95
N VAL A 19 9.19 -18.75 1.52
CA VAL A 19 10.33 -17.92 1.95
C VAL A 19 10.06 -17.20 3.28
N HIS A 20 8.86 -16.65 3.46
CA HIS A 20 8.45 -15.80 4.58
C HIS A 20 7.32 -16.47 5.38
N LYS A 21 7.69 -17.47 6.18
CA LYS A 21 6.76 -18.31 6.97
C LYS A 21 6.14 -17.58 8.17
N ASP A 22 6.68 -16.44 8.55
CA ASP A 22 6.20 -15.60 9.65
C ASP A 22 5.03 -14.69 9.26
N ILE A 23 4.75 -14.55 7.96
CA ILE A 23 3.69 -13.70 7.43
C ILE A 23 2.47 -14.56 7.09
N ASP A 24 1.29 -14.14 7.55
CA ASP A 24 0.03 -14.75 7.15
C ASP A 24 -0.37 -14.29 5.74
N TRP A 25 0.09 -15.02 4.73
CA TRP A 25 -0.14 -14.69 3.32
C TRP A 25 -1.60 -14.90 2.87
N ASP A 26 -2.39 -15.65 3.63
CA ASP A 26 -3.81 -15.89 3.34
C ASP A 26 -4.66 -14.63 3.58
N ALA A 27 -4.32 -13.85 4.61
CA ALA A 27 -4.95 -12.56 4.88
C ALA A 27 -4.80 -11.53 3.74
N ILE A 28 -3.80 -11.68 2.87
CA ILE A 28 -3.60 -10.79 1.73
C ILE A 28 -4.48 -11.26 0.57
N THR A 29 -5.61 -10.58 0.34
CA THR A 29 -6.50 -10.90 -0.79
C THR A 29 -5.94 -10.37 -2.13
N PRO A 30 -6.28 -11.01 -3.26
CA PRO A 30 -5.90 -10.52 -4.58
C PRO A 30 -6.30 -9.05 -4.78
N SER A 31 -7.52 -8.69 -4.36
CA SER A 31 -8.06 -7.31 -4.44
C SER A 31 -7.24 -6.29 -3.67
N ALA A 32 -6.75 -6.64 -2.48
CA ALA A 32 -5.88 -5.77 -1.69
C ALA A 32 -4.53 -5.58 -2.38
N ALA A 33 -3.95 -6.66 -2.92
CA ALA A 33 -2.71 -6.59 -3.69
C ALA A 33 -2.87 -5.74 -4.97
N GLN A 34 -3.97 -5.92 -5.71
CA GLN A 34 -4.23 -5.10 -6.90
C GLN A 34 -4.39 -3.63 -6.54
N GLN A 35 -5.04 -3.30 -5.42
CA GLN A 35 -5.11 -1.92 -4.94
C GLN A 35 -3.71 -1.37 -4.71
N ILE A 36 -2.86 -2.04 -3.92
CA ILE A 36 -1.48 -1.58 -3.65
C ILE A 36 -0.68 -1.37 -4.95
N ILE A 37 -0.70 -2.35 -5.85
CA ILE A 37 0.08 -2.33 -7.11
C ILE A 37 -0.44 -1.25 -8.08
N SER A 38 -1.75 -1.00 -8.09
CA SER A 38 -2.36 0.02 -8.94
C SER A 38 -2.26 1.44 -8.35
N GLY A 39 -1.49 1.63 -7.26
CA GLY A 39 -1.33 2.92 -6.58
C GLY A 39 -2.47 3.26 -5.60
N GLY A 40 -3.14 2.24 -5.07
CA GLY A 40 -4.34 2.32 -4.24
C GLY A 40 -4.16 3.20 -3.01
N VAL A 41 -4.87 4.33 -3.06
CA VAL A 41 -5.07 5.36 -2.04
C VAL A 41 -3.76 5.86 -1.43
N HIS A 42 -3.28 6.99 -1.96
CA HIS A 42 -2.41 7.92 -1.23
C HIS A 42 -2.91 7.97 0.22
N PRO A 43 -2.12 7.57 1.24
CA PRO A 43 -2.53 7.84 2.61
C PRO A 43 -2.88 9.33 2.66
N PRO A 44 -4.03 9.75 3.25
CA PRO A 44 -4.25 11.16 3.48
C PRO A 44 -3.00 11.66 4.18
N GLU A 45 -2.33 12.65 3.59
CA GLU A 45 -1.11 13.23 4.14
C GLU A 45 -1.36 13.43 5.63
N LEU A 46 -0.62 12.69 6.47
CA LEU A 46 -0.63 12.88 7.91
C LEU A 46 -0.05 14.27 8.15
N GLY A 47 -0.92 15.27 8.12
CA GLY A 47 -0.68 16.64 8.55
C GLY A 47 0.60 17.28 8.01
N HIS A 48 0.64 17.64 6.72
CA HIS A 48 1.28 18.92 6.41
C HIS A 48 0.37 20.02 6.94
N GLN A 49 0.48 20.28 8.25
CA GLN A 49 0.10 21.56 8.80
C GLN A 49 1.00 22.58 8.08
N PRO A 50 0.45 23.50 7.26
CA PRO A 50 1.29 24.58 6.76
C PRO A 50 1.85 25.26 8.00
N ALA A 51 3.18 25.35 8.11
CA ALA A 51 3.78 26.26 9.05
C ALA A 51 3.17 27.62 8.71
N LYS A 52 2.31 28.14 9.61
CA LYS A 52 1.89 29.54 9.54
C LYS A 52 3.18 30.33 9.50
N ALA A 53 3.51 30.92 8.35
CA ALA A 53 4.46 31.99 8.32
C ALA A 53 3.88 33.05 9.26
N ASN A 54 4.57 33.25 10.38
CA ASN A 54 4.27 34.33 11.28
C ASN A 54 4.61 35.61 10.50
N ASP A 55 3.61 36.22 9.88
CA ASP A 55 3.69 37.58 9.37
C ASP A 55 3.78 38.53 10.56
N ASN A 56 4.96 38.60 11.15
CA ASN A 56 5.38 39.66 12.04
C ASN A 56 6.90 39.63 12.01
N ASP A 57 7.48 40.64 11.35
CA ASP A 57 8.43 41.55 11.98
C ASP A 57 8.65 42.71 11.00
N GLY A 58 7.78 43.73 11.13
CA GLY A 58 8.13 45.06 10.66
C GLY A 58 9.17 45.65 11.60
N TRP A 59 10.33 46.02 11.04
CA TRP A 59 11.25 47.05 11.52
C TRP A 59 11.91 47.69 10.30
#